data_AF-A0A661B8K8-F1
#
_entry.id   AF-A0A661B8K8-F1
#
_cell.length_a   1.000
_cell.length_b   1.000
_cell.length_c   1.000
_cell.angle_alpha   90.00
_cell.angle_beta   90.00
_cell.angle_gamma   90.00
#
_symmetry.space_group_name_H-M   'P 1'
#
loop_
_entity.id
_entity.type
_entity.pdbx_description
1 polymer ?
#
loop_
_entity_poly.entity_id
_entity_poly.type
_entity_poly.pdbx_seq_one_letter_code
_entity_poly.pdbx_strand_id
1 'polypeptide(L)'
;MRFYFRKYLHSLLIFLAVESVWPCTIAVVSGTHYGRPILWKNRDVPNVHQEVRYFDGEPFDFVGNVYEGETNRTWAGINSAGFGIVNTDTYNQGPRGTTGPDDGEVMYYALENFATIDEFQAYLDSTNASGRRGTHCYGVIDAFGGAAIFEAARFDYVRFDAYDNPENVLIRTNYADSGDPDSLVGEERRIRAEEIISISTSIDPELFLFVLARDLATEELDPYPLPFTGIFGSYPPGVISTHHTINRYYTSSSSVIVGQGKDLIPGVLWEYLGQPIVSIPVPVWVRAGAVPPGLCSPSGSELCDLANEFKSLIYVMPWAIDTYILSDLLAFFHTCERDIYHEVEWYYTAGPSEFPDSSELATIEYNMVNQVLAKYYEIRALLVHERGYDIPSQARIVVRPNPFNGRGSLEVFSPKAGCADVVLYDMSGRIAAFLMRSASIFPGQNSVSITTENLPSGIYTACLSINNQKQAASRVVVVK
;
A
#
# COMPACT_ATOMS: atom_id res chain seq x y z
N MET A 1 -8.41 -63.54 23.94
CA MET A 1 -8.28 -63.09 22.54
C MET A 1 -9.09 -61.81 22.38
N ARG A 2 -8.48 -60.77 21.80
CA ARG A 2 -8.99 -59.41 21.49
C ARG A 2 -8.90 -58.33 22.58
N PHE A 3 -7.88 -57.49 22.36
CA PHE A 3 -7.61 -56.12 22.79
C PHE A 3 -8.83 -55.19 22.67
N TYR A 4 -8.89 -54.13 23.50
CA TYR A 4 -9.00 -52.73 23.01
C TYR A 4 -8.50 -51.75 24.09
N PHE A 5 -7.42 -51.03 23.73
CA PHE A 5 -6.88 -49.86 24.42
C PHE A 5 -7.89 -48.69 24.36
N ARG A 6 -8.09 -47.99 25.47
CA ARG A 6 -8.73 -46.66 25.49
C ARG A 6 -7.67 -45.64 25.90
N LYS A 7 -6.94 -45.11 24.90
CA LYS A 7 -6.11 -43.90 25.06
C LYS A 7 -7.00 -42.69 24.82
N TYR A 8 -7.21 -41.86 25.84
CA TYR A 8 -7.75 -40.52 25.68
C TYR A 8 -6.61 -39.61 25.25
N LEU A 9 -6.60 -39.29 23.96
CA LEU A 9 -5.70 -38.32 23.34
C LEU A 9 -6.14 -36.92 23.79
N HIS A 10 -5.26 -36.20 24.50
CA HIS A 10 -5.43 -34.77 24.76
C HIS A 10 -5.11 -34.03 23.45
N SER A 11 -6.13 -33.48 22.80
CA SER A 11 -5.95 -32.59 21.65
C SER A 11 -5.44 -31.24 22.14
N LEU A 12 -4.15 -30.98 22.00
CA LEU A 12 -3.54 -29.67 22.23
C LEU A 12 -3.85 -28.81 20.99
N LEU A 13 -4.79 -27.88 21.11
CA LEU A 13 -5.02 -26.83 20.12
C LEU A 13 -3.88 -25.81 20.23
N ILE A 14 -2.87 -25.96 19.37
CA ILE A 14 -1.84 -24.94 19.16
C ILE A 14 -2.50 -23.82 18.35
N PHE A 15 -2.87 -22.73 19.03
CA PHE A 15 -3.10 -21.45 18.36
C PHE A 15 -1.73 -20.95 17.88
N LEU A 16 -1.40 -21.22 16.61
CA LEU A 16 -0.36 -20.46 15.92
C LEU A 16 -0.88 -19.02 15.80
N ALA A 17 -0.39 -18.13 16.67
CA ALA A 17 -0.46 -16.71 16.40
C ALA A 17 0.40 -16.47 15.16
N VAL A 18 -0.25 -16.32 14.01
CA VAL A 18 0.41 -15.77 12.82
C VAL A 18 0.65 -14.30 13.16
N GLU A 19 1.88 -13.97 13.56
CA GLU A 19 2.28 -12.58 13.62
C GLU A 19 2.09 -11.99 12.22
N SER A 20 1.36 -10.88 12.13
CA SER A 20 1.19 -10.19 10.86
C SER A 20 2.54 -9.62 10.46
N VAL A 21 3.17 -10.24 9.48
CA VAL A 21 4.39 -9.77 8.81
C VAL A 21 3.95 -8.72 7.78
N TRP A 22 4.57 -7.55 7.82
CA TRP A 22 4.28 -6.39 6.97
C TRP A 22 5.40 -6.24 5.95
N PRO A 23 5.22 -6.76 4.73
CA PRO A 23 6.32 -7.17 3.88
C PRO A 23 6.89 -6.04 3.00
N CYS A 24 7.19 -4.85 3.54
CA CYS A 24 7.69 -3.71 2.76
C CYS A 24 9.00 -3.98 2.00
N THR A 25 9.26 -3.22 0.93
CA THR A 25 10.56 -3.14 0.22
C THR A 25 11.00 -1.68 0.21
N ILE A 26 12.28 -1.41 0.50
CA ILE A 26 12.87 -0.07 0.35
C ILE A 26 14.16 -0.12 -0.46
N ALA A 27 14.49 0.99 -1.12
CA ALA A 27 15.82 1.24 -1.68
C ALA A 27 16.30 2.65 -1.34
N VAL A 28 17.62 2.78 -1.22
CA VAL A 28 18.34 4.04 -1.03
C VAL A 28 19.42 4.14 -2.08
N VAL A 29 19.41 5.19 -2.89
CA VAL A 29 20.40 5.41 -3.95
C VAL A 29 21.14 6.72 -3.67
N SER A 30 22.47 6.68 -3.70
CA SER A 30 23.27 7.90 -3.74
C SER A 30 23.61 8.28 -5.18
N GLY A 31 23.48 9.56 -5.53
CA GLY A 31 23.99 10.13 -6.79
C GLY A 31 23.45 9.49 -8.08
N THR A 32 22.14 9.68 -8.36
CA THR A 32 21.44 9.21 -9.57
C THR A 32 21.81 9.99 -10.85
N HIS A 33 21.09 9.77 -11.97
CA HIS A 33 21.30 10.41 -13.28
C HIS A 33 21.37 11.96 -13.27
N TYR A 34 20.95 12.64 -12.19
CA TYR A 34 21.08 14.09 -12.00
C TYR A 34 21.80 14.50 -10.71
N GLY A 35 22.56 13.58 -10.10
CA GLY A 35 23.32 13.82 -8.87
C GLY A 35 22.45 13.99 -7.62
N ARG A 36 21.20 13.51 -7.65
CA ARG A 36 20.25 13.54 -6.54
C ARG A 36 20.14 12.18 -5.88
N PRO A 37 20.03 12.07 -4.55
CA PRO A 37 19.74 10.80 -3.93
C PRO A 37 18.26 10.44 -4.12
N ILE A 38 17.94 9.14 -4.10
CA ILE A 38 16.56 8.64 -4.20
C ILE A 38 16.27 7.71 -3.02
N LEU A 39 15.08 7.85 -2.43
CA LEU A 39 14.47 6.83 -1.59
C LEU A 39 13.29 6.23 -2.33
N TRP A 40 13.12 4.92 -2.24
CA TRP A 40 11.91 4.24 -2.68
C TRP A 40 11.37 3.36 -1.57
N LYS A 41 10.04 3.27 -1.47
CA LYS A 41 9.33 2.34 -0.60
C LYS A 41 8.08 1.81 -1.30
N ASN A 42 7.94 0.48 -1.39
CA ASN A 42 6.65 -0.17 -1.48
C ASN A 42 6.14 -0.48 -0.07
N ARG A 43 4.97 0.08 0.27
CA ARG A 43 4.38 -0.05 1.60
C ARG A 43 3.32 -1.15 1.61
N ASP A 44 3.65 -2.25 2.28
CA ASP A 44 2.81 -3.44 2.32
C ASP A 44 2.07 -3.58 3.64
N VAL A 45 0.81 -3.14 3.64
CA VAL A 45 -0.06 -3.02 4.81
C VAL A 45 -1.50 -3.45 4.48
N PRO A 46 -2.22 -4.17 5.35
CA PRO A 46 -3.66 -4.42 5.21
C PRO A 46 -4.54 -3.17 5.27
N ASN A 47 -4.12 -2.09 5.94
CA ASN A 47 -4.89 -0.85 5.93
C ASN A 47 -4.67 -0.12 4.60
N VAL A 48 -5.71 -0.14 3.76
CA VAL A 48 -5.69 0.40 2.40
C VAL A 48 -5.93 1.90 2.32
N HIS A 49 -6.32 2.57 3.42
CA HIS A 49 -6.64 3.99 3.45
C HIS A 49 -5.37 4.80 3.76
N GLN A 50 -4.71 5.24 2.70
CA GLN A 50 -3.48 6.03 2.73
C GLN A 50 -3.77 7.47 2.31
N GLU A 51 -3.04 8.43 2.89
CA GLU A 51 -3.08 9.84 2.53
C GLU A 51 -1.66 10.39 2.41
N VAL A 52 -1.49 11.51 1.69
CA VAL A 52 -0.31 12.38 1.87
C VAL A 52 -0.75 13.61 2.63
N ARG A 53 -0.07 13.92 3.73
CA ARG A 53 -0.38 15.06 4.58
C ARG A 53 0.78 16.05 4.62
N TYR A 54 0.43 17.33 4.60
CA TYR A 54 1.33 18.43 4.95
C TYR A 54 1.30 18.68 6.46
N PHE A 55 2.47 18.86 7.05
CA PHE A 55 2.65 19.19 8.45
C PHE A 55 3.43 20.51 8.56
N ASP A 56 2.82 21.47 9.26
CA ASP A 56 3.43 22.73 9.67
C ASP A 56 4.31 22.43 10.89
N GLY A 57 5.60 22.25 10.63
CA GLY A 57 6.57 21.68 11.57
C GLY A 57 7.61 22.71 11.99
N GLU A 58 8.09 22.61 13.22
CA GLU A 58 9.09 23.53 13.78
C GLU A 58 10.30 22.72 14.26
N PRO A 59 11.49 22.84 13.64
CA PRO A 59 11.88 23.86 12.66
C PRO A 59 11.53 23.58 11.20
N PHE A 60 11.13 22.36 10.82
CA PHE A 60 10.92 21.99 9.42
C PHE A 60 9.50 21.52 9.14
N ASP A 61 8.83 22.21 8.21
CA ASP A 61 7.68 21.69 7.50
C ASP A 61 8.02 20.40 6.77
N PHE A 62 7.03 19.51 6.61
CA PHE A 62 7.22 18.28 5.85
C PHE A 62 5.93 17.75 5.24
N VAL A 63 6.10 16.88 4.24
CA VAL A 63 5.02 16.06 3.67
C VAL A 63 5.32 14.59 3.91
N GLY A 64 4.28 13.80 4.16
CA GLY A 64 4.47 12.37 4.39
C GLY A 64 3.25 11.51 4.08
N ASN A 65 3.52 10.26 3.71
CA ASN A 65 2.52 9.20 3.61
C ASN A 65 2.05 8.80 5.01
N VAL A 66 0.74 8.86 5.25
CA VAL A 66 0.11 8.54 6.55
C VAL A 66 -1.08 7.62 6.36
N TYR A 67 -1.53 6.98 7.44
CA TYR A 67 -2.89 6.42 7.43
C TYR A 67 -3.92 7.55 7.45
N GLU A 68 -5.10 7.30 6.88
CA GLU A 68 -6.21 8.25 6.93
C GLU A 68 -6.47 8.73 8.37
N GLY A 69 -6.44 10.06 8.55
CA GLY A 69 -6.68 10.71 9.84
C GLY A 69 -5.51 10.67 10.83
N GLU A 70 -4.38 10.06 10.48
CA GLU A 70 -3.19 10.01 11.33
C GLU A 70 -2.43 11.35 11.32
N THR A 71 -2.01 11.81 12.51
CA THR A 71 -1.45 13.16 12.69
C THR A 71 -0.14 13.20 13.46
N ASN A 72 0.39 12.06 13.91
CA ASN A 72 1.57 11.99 14.77
C ASN A 72 2.53 10.85 14.39
N ARG A 73 2.30 10.25 13.23
CA ARG A 73 3.18 9.26 12.60
C ARG A 73 3.19 9.52 11.10
N THR A 74 4.26 9.07 10.47
CA THR A 74 4.42 9.04 9.03
C THR A 74 5.04 7.71 8.64
N TRP A 75 4.86 7.29 7.39
CA TRP A 75 5.36 6.02 6.87
C TRP A 75 6.33 6.17 5.69
N ALA A 76 6.51 7.40 5.22
CA ALA A 76 7.54 7.87 4.29
C ALA A 76 7.40 9.40 4.22
N GLY A 77 8.46 10.15 3.94
CA GLY A 77 8.31 11.58 3.70
C GLY A 77 9.61 12.33 3.48
N ILE A 78 9.47 13.62 3.21
CA ILE A 78 10.58 14.57 3.03
C ILE A 78 10.20 15.91 3.67
N ASN A 79 11.19 16.58 4.27
CA ASN A 79 11.02 17.88 4.89
C ASN A 79 11.59 19.04 4.07
N SER A 80 11.33 20.26 4.54
CA SER A 80 11.74 21.50 3.89
C SER A 80 13.26 21.72 3.87
N ALA A 81 14.02 21.05 4.75
CA ALA A 81 15.48 21.03 4.70
C ALA A 81 16.03 20.11 3.60
N GLY A 82 15.24 19.14 3.13
CA GLY A 82 15.68 18.12 2.17
C GLY A 82 16.03 16.78 2.81
N PHE A 83 15.81 16.61 4.12
CA PHE A 83 15.91 15.30 4.78
C PHE A 83 14.68 14.45 4.42
N GLY A 84 14.93 13.25 3.93
CA GLY A 84 13.91 12.27 3.57
C GLY A 84 14.11 10.96 4.32
N ILE A 85 13.00 10.27 4.62
CA ILE A 85 13.03 9.00 5.33
C ILE A 85 11.95 8.04 4.83
N VAL A 86 12.32 6.77 4.71
CA VAL A 86 11.45 5.62 4.51
C VAL A 86 11.86 4.50 5.45
N ASN A 87 10.99 3.51 5.67
CA ASN A 87 11.36 2.33 6.45
C ASN A 87 10.75 1.02 5.95
N THR A 88 11.30 -0.06 6.49
CA THR A 88 10.73 -1.41 6.47
C THR A 88 10.95 -2.08 7.82
N ASP A 89 10.01 -2.92 8.24
CA ASP A 89 10.12 -3.74 9.44
C ASP A 89 11.18 -4.82 9.26
N THR A 90 11.98 -5.11 10.29
CA THR A 90 12.86 -6.28 10.32
C THR A 90 12.31 -7.36 11.25
N TYR A 91 12.49 -8.62 10.88
CA TYR A 91 12.03 -9.78 11.66
C TYR A 91 13.18 -10.68 12.15
N ASN A 92 14.42 -10.24 11.98
CA ASN A 92 15.63 -11.00 12.32
C ASN A 92 16.60 -10.27 13.26
N GLN A 93 16.20 -9.17 13.90
CA GLN A 93 17.07 -8.36 14.79
C GLN A 93 16.73 -8.49 16.29
N GLY A 94 16.39 -9.69 16.75
CA GLY A 94 16.06 -9.93 18.16
C GLY A 94 14.66 -9.45 18.57
N PRO A 95 14.33 -9.45 19.87
CA PRO A 95 12.95 -9.27 20.32
C PRO A 95 12.47 -7.82 20.24
N ARG A 96 11.23 -7.64 19.78
CA ARG A 96 10.49 -6.37 19.86
C ARG A 96 10.18 -5.98 21.31
N GLY A 97 10.11 -4.68 21.57
CA GLY A 97 9.74 -4.10 22.85
C GLY A 97 8.28 -3.66 22.93
N THR A 98 7.84 -3.26 24.13
CA THR A 98 6.52 -2.66 24.36
C THR A 98 6.59 -1.18 24.74
N THR A 99 7.81 -0.63 24.83
CA THR A 99 8.11 0.73 25.28
C THR A 99 9.00 1.42 24.25
N GLY A 100 9.04 2.76 24.33
CA GLY A 100 9.80 3.57 23.38
C GLY A 100 8.99 3.95 22.14
N PRO A 101 9.59 4.77 21.26
CA PRO A 101 8.94 5.18 20.03
C PRO A 101 8.79 3.99 19.09
N ASP A 102 7.66 3.91 18.40
CA ASP A 102 7.52 3.08 17.20
C ASP A 102 8.13 3.76 15.97
N ASP A 103 8.21 3.04 14.86
CA ASP A 103 8.82 3.52 13.62
C ASP A 103 8.12 4.74 13.03
N GLY A 104 6.79 4.78 13.10
CA GLY A 104 6.04 5.95 12.65
C GLY A 104 6.35 7.20 13.47
N GLU A 105 6.51 7.05 14.79
CA GLU A 105 6.92 8.13 15.72
C GLU A 105 8.37 8.58 15.46
N VAL A 106 9.29 7.64 15.20
CA VAL A 106 10.69 7.94 14.86
C VAL A 106 10.76 8.76 13.57
N MET A 107 10.06 8.35 12.51
CA MET A 107 10.11 9.03 11.22
C MET A 107 9.43 10.40 11.27
N TYR A 108 8.31 10.53 11.99
CA TYR A 108 7.65 11.82 12.21
C TYR A 108 8.61 12.79 12.89
N TYR A 109 9.22 12.37 14.00
CA TYR A 109 10.18 13.20 14.73
C TYR A 109 11.39 13.59 13.87
N ALA A 110 11.89 12.67 13.05
CA ALA A 110 13.02 12.92 12.17
C ALA A 110 12.69 13.96 11.09
N LEU A 111 11.53 13.86 10.44
CA LEU A 111 11.10 14.82 9.43
C LEU A 111 10.89 16.22 10.01
N GLU A 112 10.35 16.32 11.22
CA GLU A 112 10.13 17.61 11.87
C GLU A 112 11.45 18.28 12.31
N ASN A 113 12.49 17.50 12.69
CA ASN A 113 13.63 18.04 13.45
C ASN A 113 14.99 17.99 12.75
N PHE A 114 15.21 17.15 11.73
CA PHE A 114 16.57 16.89 11.22
C PHE A 114 16.76 17.37 9.78
N ALA A 115 17.95 17.86 9.47
CA ALA A 115 18.39 18.18 8.11
C ALA A 115 19.44 17.18 7.58
N THR A 116 20.10 16.44 8.49
CA THR A 116 21.28 15.61 8.19
C THR A 116 21.16 14.17 8.68
N ILE A 117 21.88 13.27 8.01
CA ILE A 117 22.00 11.88 8.45
C ILE A 117 22.65 11.79 9.85
N ASP A 118 23.59 12.68 10.16
CA ASP A 118 24.29 12.66 11.45
C ASP A 118 23.38 13.07 12.62
N GLU A 119 22.43 14.00 12.41
CA GLU A 119 21.40 14.32 13.40
C GLU A 119 20.46 13.13 13.65
N PHE A 120 20.05 12.43 12.59
CA PHE A 120 19.28 11.20 12.72
C PHE A 120 20.05 10.10 13.46
N GLN A 121 21.35 9.96 13.16
CA GLN A 121 22.23 9.03 13.87
C GLN A 121 22.33 9.37 15.36
N ALA A 122 22.52 10.65 15.71
CA ALA A 122 22.55 11.10 17.10
C ALA A 122 21.22 10.84 17.83
N TYR A 123 20.09 10.93 17.13
CA TYR A 123 18.79 10.54 17.68
C TYR A 123 18.70 9.02 17.93
N LEU A 124 19.19 8.18 17.01
CA LEU A 124 19.27 6.73 17.23
C LEU A 124 20.20 6.39 18.41
N ASP A 125 21.32 7.08 18.57
CA ASP A 125 22.21 6.96 19.74
C ASP A 125 21.47 7.27 21.04
N SER A 126 20.65 8.34 21.06
CA SER A 126 19.87 8.70 22.23
C SER A 126 18.82 7.65 22.59
N THR A 127 18.19 7.05 21.58
CA THR A 127 17.16 6.01 21.78
C THR A 127 17.75 4.64 22.10
N ASN A 128 19.05 4.42 21.89
CA ASN A 128 19.74 3.21 22.39
C ASN A 128 19.69 3.12 23.93
N ALA A 129 19.59 4.25 24.63
CA ALA A 129 19.50 4.26 26.09
C ALA A 129 18.11 3.85 26.63
N SER A 130 17.03 4.22 25.93
CA SER A 130 15.64 3.97 26.35
C SER A 130 14.99 2.78 25.63
N GLY A 131 15.52 2.40 24.48
CA GLY A 131 15.02 1.38 23.58
C GLY A 131 13.92 1.90 22.65
N ARG A 132 13.88 1.33 21.44
CA ARG A 132 12.78 1.48 20.47
C ARG A 132 11.74 0.37 20.64
N ARG A 133 10.53 0.55 20.11
CA ARG A 133 9.46 -0.45 20.23
C ARG A 133 9.66 -1.64 19.28
N GLY A 134 10.12 -1.38 18.06
CA GLY A 134 10.35 -2.40 17.04
C GLY A 134 11.77 -2.41 16.52
N THR A 135 11.98 -3.23 15.51
CA THR A 135 13.23 -3.36 14.76
C THR A 135 12.94 -3.06 13.30
N HIS A 136 13.73 -2.17 12.71
CA HIS A 136 13.42 -1.57 11.42
C HIS A 136 14.70 -1.22 10.66
N CYS A 137 14.63 -1.26 9.33
CA CYS A 137 15.60 -0.58 8.48
C CYS A 137 15.03 0.79 8.11
N TYR A 138 15.75 1.87 8.44
CA TYR A 138 15.42 3.22 8.02
C TYR A 138 16.33 3.62 6.86
N GLY A 139 15.76 3.86 5.69
CA GLY A 139 16.46 4.50 4.58
C GLY A 139 16.33 6.01 4.69
N VAL A 140 17.45 6.72 4.67
CA VAL A 140 17.49 8.18 4.82
C VAL A 140 18.32 8.84 3.74
N ILE A 141 17.93 10.06 3.38
CA ILE A 141 18.70 11.00 2.57
C ILE A 141 18.74 12.34 3.29
N ASP A 142 19.77 13.15 3.05
CA ASP A 142 19.88 14.48 3.65
C ASP A 142 19.94 15.64 2.63
N ALA A 143 19.89 16.86 3.18
CA ALA A 143 19.99 18.13 2.47
C ALA A 143 21.26 18.28 1.62
N PHE A 144 22.29 17.49 1.89
CA PHE A 144 23.61 17.59 1.26
C PHE A 144 23.91 16.44 0.29
N GLY A 145 22.91 15.58 0.03
CA GLY A 145 23.03 14.45 -0.89
C GLY A 145 23.59 13.17 -0.26
N GLY A 146 23.74 13.13 1.07
CA GLY A 146 24.02 11.92 1.82
C GLY A 146 22.87 10.93 1.69
N ALA A 147 23.17 9.63 1.70
CA ALA A 147 22.19 8.57 1.57
C ALA A 147 22.67 7.31 2.30
N ALA A 148 21.86 6.79 3.23
CA ALA A 148 22.23 5.66 4.08
C ALA A 148 21.03 4.80 4.49
N ILE A 149 21.31 3.57 4.92
CA ILE A 149 20.37 2.72 5.66
C ILE A 149 20.89 2.51 7.09
N PHE A 150 19.99 2.69 8.06
CA PHE A 150 20.20 2.30 9.46
C PHE A 150 19.40 1.02 9.75
N GLU A 151 20.09 -0.08 9.98
CA GLU A 151 19.49 -1.32 10.48
C GLU A 151 19.37 -1.25 12.00
N ALA A 152 18.27 -0.67 12.48
CA ALA A 152 18.06 -0.36 13.87
C ALA A 152 17.32 -1.51 14.58
N ALA A 153 18.05 -2.22 15.45
CA ALA A 153 17.41 -3.07 16.44
C ALA A 153 16.91 -2.22 17.63
N ARG A 154 16.57 -2.88 18.73
CA ARG A 154 15.96 -2.20 19.88
C ARG A 154 16.89 -1.20 20.59
N PHE A 155 18.16 -1.58 20.79
CA PHE A 155 19.11 -0.82 21.62
C PHE A 155 20.43 -0.51 20.92
N ASP A 156 20.56 -0.88 19.65
CA ASP A 156 21.69 -0.61 18.79
C ASP A 156 21.23 -0.49 17.33
N TYR A 157 22.16 -0.13 16.46
CA TYR A 157 21.94 -0.07 15.02
C TYR A 157 23.27 -0.29 14.28
N VAL A 158 23.17 -0.66 13.00
CA VAL A 158 24.30 -0.65 12.06
C VAL A 158 23.97 0.31 10.91
N ARG A 159 24.90 1.22 10.58
CA ARG A 159 24.77 2.15 9.45
C ARG A 159 25.48 1.59 8.22
N PHE A 160 24.83 1.72 7.08
CA PHE A 160 25.37 1.42 5.76
C PHE A 160 25.21 2.66 4.89
N ASP A 161 26.31 3.21 4.38
CA ASP A 161 26.26 4.34 3.45
C ASP A 161 26.13 3.84 2.01
N ALA A 162 25.18 4.41 1.25
CA ALA A 162 24.88 3.94 -0.10
C ALA A 162 26.07 4.15 -1.05
N TYR A 163 26.88 5.18 -0.83
CA TYR A 163 28.10 5.47 -1.59
C TYR A 163 29.14 4.34 -1.55
N ASP A 164 29.15 3.54 -0.48
CA ASP A 164 30.13 2.46 -0.30
C ASP A 164 29.68 1.13 -0.95
N ASN A 165 28.52 1.11 -1.61
CA ASN A 165 27.90 -0.09 -2.17
C ASN A 165 27.96 -0.13 -3.70
N PRO A 166 27.93 -1.33 -4.32
CA PRO A 166 27.81 -1.47 -5.77
C PRO A 166 26.62 -0.68 -6.32
N GLU A 167 26.82 -0.06 -7.49
CA GLU A 167 25.84 0.83 -8.14
C GLU A 167 25.37 2.02 -7.27
N ASN A 168 26.01 2.26 -6.12
CA ASN A 168 25.60 3.25 -5.13
C ASN A 168 24.18 3.03 -4.56
N VAL A 169 23.72 1.77 -4.52
CA VAL A 169 22.35 1.38 -4.09
C VAL A 169 22.40 0.47 -2.87
N LEU A 170 21.51 0.71 -1.92
CA LEU A 170 21.16 -0.21 -0.84
C LEU A 170 19.69 -0.62 -0.98
N ILE A 171 19.38 -1.91 -0.86
CA ILE A 171 18.01 -2.44 -0.87
C ILE A 171 17.76 -3.22 0.42
N ARG A 172 16.58 -3.04 1.03
CA ARG A 172 16.12 -3.85 2.17
C ARG A 172 14.68 -4.28 1.99
N THR A 173 14.40 -5.49 2.45
CA THR A 173 13.04 -6.00 2.63
C THR A 173 12.79 -6.17 4.12
N ASN A 174 12.38 -7.33 4.61
CA ASN A 174 11.93 -7.47 6.00
C ASN A 174 12.91 -8.15 6.93
N TYR A 175 14.18 -7.98 6.63
CA TYR A 175 15.29 -8.44 7.42
C TYR A 175 16.44 -7.43 7.30
N ALA A 176 17.30 -7.44 8.30
CA ALA A 176 18.55 -6.70 8.32
C ALA A 176 19.71 -7.63 7.96
N ASP A 177 20.71 -7.12 7.24
CA ASP A 177 21.93 -7.87 6.92
C ASP A 177 22.76 -8.15 8.18
N SER A 178 22.66 -7.27 9.19
CA SER A 178 23.27 -7.44 10.51
C SER A 178 22.50 -8.38 11.46
N GLY A 179 21.33 -8.88 11.04
CA GLY A 179 20.48 -9.75 11.85
C GLY A 179 20.81 -11.24 11.72
N ASP A 180 19.86 -12.09 12.14
CA ASP A 180 19.93 -13.54 11.97
C ASP A 180 19.88 -13.91 10.47
N PRO A 181 20.93 -14.54 9.92
CA PRO A 181 20.99 -14.89 8.50
C PRO A 181 20.05 -16.04 8.12
N ASP A 182 19.48 -16.78 9.07
CA ASP A 182 18.55 -17.87 8.80
C ASP A 182 17.08 -17.38 8.67
N SER A 183 16.82 -16.08 8.85
CA SER A 183 15.49 -15.47 8.81
C SER A 183 15.43 -14.30 7.81
N LEU A 184 15.27 -14.62 6.53
CA LEU A 184 15.34 -13.65 5.42
C LEU A 184 13.96 -13.37 4.81
N VAL A 185 13.07 -12.75 5.60
CA VAL A 185 11.70 -12.48 5.16
C VAL A 185 11.68 -11.50 3.98
N GLY A 186 11.25 -11.96 2.81
CA GLY A 186 11.21 -11.15 1.60
C GLY A 186 12.51 -11.10 0.82
N GLU A 187 13.40 -12.08 1.01
CA GLU A 187 14.64 -12.22 0.23
C GLU A 187 14.38 -12.22 -1.28
N GLU A 188 13.33 -12.90 -1.73
CA GLU A 188 12.97 -13.02 -3.15
C GLU A 188 12.70 -11.65 -3.79
N ARG A 189 12.07 -10.74 -3.05
CA ARG A 189 11.79 -9.37 -3.51
C ARG A 189 13.06 -8.53 -3.58
N ARG A 190 14.01 -8.74 -2.66
CA ARG A 190 15.31 -8.06 -2.70
C ARG A 190 16.10 -8.53 -3.92
N ILE A 191 16.23 -9.84 -4.10
CA ILE A 191 16.94 -10.43 -5.25
C ILE A 191 16.36 -9.87 -6.55
N ARG A 192 15.03 -9.87 -6.69
CA ARG A 192 14.37 -9.32 -7.88
C ARG A 192 14.67 -7.84 -8.09
N ALA A 193 14.67 -7.02 -7.04
CA ALA A 193 14.98 -5.60 -7.15
C ALA A 193 16.46 -5.37 -7.53
N GLU A 194 17.39 -6.14 -6.95
CA GLU A 194 18.82 -6.10 -7.27
C GLU A 194 19.07 -6.52 -8.73
N GLU A 195 18.40 -7.56 -9.22
CA GLU A 195 18.45 -7.98 -10.62
C GLU A 195 18.02 -6.87 -11.57
N ILE A 196 16.84 -6.26 -11.34
CA ILE A 196 16.32 -5.16 -12.15
C ILE A 196 17.31 -4.00 -12.18
N ILE A 197 17.86 -3.61 -11.04
CA ILE A 197 18.84 -2.50 -10.96
C ILE A 197 20.12 -2.87 -11.72
N SER A 198 20.65 -4.08 -11.56
CA SER A 198 21.92 -4.49 -12.16
C SER A 198 21.92 -4.51 -13.69
N ILE A 199 20.75 -4.70 -14.31
CA ILE A 199 20.58 -4.70 -15.77
C ILE A 199 20.09 -3.36 -16.32
N SER A 200 19.75 -2.40 -15.46
CA SER A 200 19.23 -1.10 -15.87
C SER A 200 20.37 -0.20 -16.37
N THR A 201 20.12 0.53 -17.45
CA THR A 201 21.12 1.45 -18.03
C THR A 201 21.27 2.74 -17.24
N SER A 202 20.24 3.11 -16.48
CA SER A 202 20.18 4.29 -15.61
C SER A 202 19.38 3.96 -14.36
N ILE A 203 19.78 4.57 -13.24
CA ILE A 203 19.04 4.54 -11.98
C ILE A 203 18.48 5.94 -11.79
N ASP A 204 17.24 6.12 -12.23
CA ASP A 204 16.50 7.37 -12.23
C ASP A 204 15.12 7.18 -11.58
N PRO A 205 14.36 8.25 -11.31
CA PRO A 205 13.04 8.12 -10.69
C PRO A 205 12.06 7.27 -11.53
N GLU A 206 12.23 7.23 -12.87
CA GLU A 206 11.40 6.43 -13.77
C GLU A 206 11.48 4.93 -13.45
N LEU A 207 12.69 4.43 -13.21
CA LEU A 207 12.94 3.03 -12.82
C LEU A 207 12.13 2.65 -11.57
N PHE A 208 12.13 3.49 -10.55
CA PHE A 208 11.41 3.22 -9.31
C PHE A 208 9.90 3.34 -9.50
N LEU A 209 9.43 4.38 -10.20
CA LEU A 209 8.01 4.65 -10.39
C LEU A 209 7.31 3.62 -11.26
N PHE A 210 7.89 3.28 -12.41
CA PHE A 210 7.17 2.52 -13.44
C PHE A 210 7.65 1.07 -13.62
N VAL A 211 8.80 0.71 -13.04
CA VAL A 211 9.32 -0.67 -13.07
C VAL A 211 9.25 -1.30 -11.68
N LEU A 212 10.07 -0.85 -10.73
CA LEU A 212 10.20 -1.50 -9.42
C LEU A 212 8.91 -1.45 -8.60
N ALA A 213 8.26 -0.29 -8.48
CA ALA A 213 7.03 -0.14 -7.70
C ALA A 213 5.89 -1.04 -8.21
N ARG A 214 5.96 -1.49 -9.48
CA ARG A 214 4.92 -2.20 -10.22
C ARG A 214 5.30 -3.65 -10.58
N ASP A 215 6.48 -4.13 -10.20
CA ASP A 215 6.97 -5.43 -10.64
C ASP A 215 6.12 -6.60 -10.09
N LEU A 216 5.64 -7.42 -11.02
CA LEU A 216 4.82 -8.62 -10.78
C LEU A 216 5.55 -9.92 -11.08
N ALA A 217 6.85 -9.86 -11.38
CA ALA A 217 7.62 -11.05 -11.67
C ALA A 217 8.08 -11.75 -10.37
N THR A 218 8.24 -13.06 -10.48
CA THR A 218 8.90 -13.90 -9.48
C THR A 218 9.90 -14.83 -10.18
N GLU A 219 10.64 -15.62 -9.42
CA GLU A 219 11.52 -16.65 -10.00
C GLU A 219 10.72 -17.68 -10.84
N GLU A 220 9.47 -17.97 -10.45
CA GLU A 220 8.63 -18.95 -11.14
C GLU A 220 7.96 -18.40 -12.41
N LEU A 221 7.76 -17.08 -12.50
CA LEU A 221 7.05 -16.46 -13.61
C LEU A 221 7.48 -15.01 -13.85
N ASP A 222 7.92 -14.73 -15.06
CA ASP A 222 7.92 -13.38 -15.62
C ASP A 222 6.62 -13.19 -16.44
N PRO A 223 5.65 -12.37 -15.97
CA PRO A 223 4.38 -12.15 -16.67
C PRO A 223 4.48 -11.11 -17.79
N TYR A 224 5.65 -10.51 -18.02
CA TYR A 224 5.81 -9.44 -19.00
C TYR A 224 6.13 -9.98 -20.41
N PRO A 225 5.65 -9.31 -21.47
CA PRO A 225 4.73 -8.16 -21.44
C PRO A 225 3.32 -8.57 -21.01
N LEU A 226 2.60 -7.64 -20.38
CA LEU A 226 1.19 -7.83 -20.05
C LEU A 226 0.30 -7.64 -21.30
N PRO A 227 -0.82 -8.36 -21.41
CA PRO A 227 -1.29 -9.38 -20.47
C PRO A 227 -0.52 -10.69 -20.60
N PHE A 228 -0.31 -11.38 -19.47
CA PHE A 228 0.14 -12.77 -19.50
C PHE A 228 -1.01 -13.62 -20.04
N THR A 229 -0.74 -14.48 -21.04
CA THR A 229 -1.80 -15.29 -21.68
C THR A 229 -1.74 -16.77 -21.32
N GLY A 230 -0.72 -17.18 -20.54
CA GLY A 230 -0.50 -18.55 -20.11
C GLY A 230 -1.32 -18.95 -18.89
N ILE A 231 -1.00 -20.13 -18.34
CA ILE A 231 -1.59 -20.65 -17.11
C ILE A 231 -0.51 -20.67 -16.04
N PHE A 232 -0.80 -20.13 -14.85
CA PHE A 232 0.07 -20.20 -13.69
C PHE A 232 -0.59 -21.04 -12.59
N GLY A 233 0.06 -22.13 -12.19
CA GLY A 233 -0.48 -23.05 -11.18
C GLY A 233 -1.89 -23.56 -11.52
N SER A 234 -2.84 -23.34 -10.62
CA SER A 234 -4.25 -23.71 -10.79
C SER A 234 -5.17 -22.53 -11.16
N TYR A 235 -4.60 -21.37 -11.49
CA TYR A 235 -5.38 -20.19 -11.86
C TYR A 235 -5.91 -20.30 -13.30
N PRO A 236 -7.01 -19.59 -13.64
CA PRO A 236 -7.44 -19.44 -15.02
C PRO A 236 -6.34 -18.83 -15.91
N PRO A 237 -6.40 -19.00 -17.24
CA PRO A 237 -5.47 -18.34 -18.15
C PRO A 237 -5.43 -16.83 -17.92
N GLY A 238 -4.21 -16.28 -17.87
CA GLY A 238 -3.93 -14.87 -17.63
C GLY A 238 -4.13 -14.36 -16.22
N VAL A 239 -4.42 -15.25 -15.26
CA VAL A 239 -4.40 -14.92 -13.84
C VAL A 239 -3.09 -15.41 -13.21
N ILE A 240 -2.42 -14.53 -12.47
CA ILE A 240 -1.13 -14.82 -11.82
C ILE A 240 -1.19 -14.54 -10.32
N SER A 241 -0.25 -15.12 -9.56
CA SER A 241 -0.14 -14.81 -8.13
C SER A 241 0.74 -13.59 -7.87
N THR A 242 0.37 -12.78 -6.87
CA THR A 242 1.16 -11.65 -6.37
C THR A 242 1.65 -11.87 -4.94
N HIS A 243 1.79 -13.14 -4.52
CA HIS A 243 2.16 -13.45 -3.13
C HIS A 243 3.62 -13.06 -2.82
N HIS A 244 4.51 -13.29 -3.78
CA HIS A 244 5.97 -13.13 -3.66
C HIS A 244 6.54 -12.00 -4.55
N THR A 245 5.67 -11.24 -5.19
CA THR A 245 6.05 -10.13 -6.07
C THR A 245 6.42 -8.89 -5.26
N ILE A 246 7.20 -7.97 -5.85
CA ILE A 246 7.50 -6.67 -5.23
C ILE A 246 6.22 -5.83 -5.07
N ASN A 247 5.38 -5.78 -6.10
CA ASN A 247 4.03 -5.22 -6.00
C ASN A 247 3.04 -6.33 -5.69
N ARG A 248 2.47 -6.34 -4.49
CA ARG A 248 1.66 -7.45 -3.98
C ARG A 248 0.31 -7.02 -3.46
N TYR A 249 -0.57 -7.98 -3.14
CA TYR A 249 -1.93 -7.68 -2.69
C TYR A 249 -2.01 -6.70 -1.50
N TYR A 250 -1.01 -6.66 -0.61
CA TYR A 250 -0.98 -5.69 0.49
C TYR A 250 -0.22 -4.40 0.20
N THR A 251 0.38 -4.25 -0.99
CA THR A 251 0.92 -2.94 -1.39
C THR A 251 -0.24 -1.96 -1.47
N SER A 252 -0.24 -0.98 -0.56
CA SER A 252 -1.32 -0.01 -0.38
C SER A 252 -0.88 1.42 -0.70
N SER A 253 0.42 1.66 -0.77
CA SER A 253 1.03 2.84 -1.36
C SER A 253 2.47 2.56 -1.80
N SER A 254 3.05 3.47 -2.58
CA SER A 254 4.48 3.52 -2.84
C SER A 254 4.95 4.95 -2.88
N SER A 255 6.11 5.21 -2.27
CA SER A 255 6.73 6.53 -2.21
C SER A 255 8.06 6.48 -2.95
N VAL A 256 8.32 7.46 -3.82
CA VAL A 256 9.64 7.71 -4.41
C VAL A 256 10.04 9.15 -4.10
N ILE A 257 11.03 9.32 -3.25
CA ILE A 257 11.53 10.64 -2.87
C ILE A 257 12.78 10.91 -3.68
N VAL A 258 12.77 12.00 -4.46
CA VAL A 258 13.95 12.52 -5.13
C VAL A 258 14.47 13.67 -4.28
N GLY A 259 15.66 13.50 -3.71
CA GLY A 259 16.27 14.49 -2.82
C GLY A 259 16.73 15.76 -3.51
N GLN A 260 17.18 16.71 -2.68
CA GLN A 260 17.84 17.92 -3.17
C GLN A 260 19.20 17.57 -3.81
N GLY A 261 19.48 18.19 -4.96
CA GLY A 261 20.77 18.08 -5.63
C GLY A 261 21.68 19.27 -5.30
N LYS A 262 22.88 19.30 -5.89
CA LYS A 262 23.82 20.43 -5.74
C LYS A 262 23.30 21.76 -6.29
N ASP A 263 22.29 21.71 -7.15
CA ASP A 263 21.60 22.87 -7.72
C ASP A 263 20.63 23.53 -6.73
N LEU A 264 20.45 22.97 -5.53
CA LEU A 264 19.58 23.43 -4.47
C LEU A 264 18.09 23.49 -4.83
N ILE A 265 17.67 22.89 -5.95
CA ILE A 265 16.24 22.75 -6.28
C ILE A 265 15.61 21.76 -5.29
N PRO A 266 14.46 22.10 -4.66
CA PRO A 266 13.81 21.25 -3.65
C PRO A 266 13.59 19.82 -4.10
N GLY A 267 13.65 18.90 -3.13
CA GLY A 267 13.20 17.54 -3.37
C GLY A 267 11.70 17.46 -3.68
N VAL A 268 11.30 16.32 -4.24
CA VAL A 268 9.91 15.98 -4.55
C VAL A 268 9.59 14.59 -3.99
N LEU A 269 8.42 14.47 -3.36
CA LEU A 269 7.83 13.19 -3.00
C LEU A 269 6.87 12.79 -4.12
N TRP A 270 7.16 11.70 -4.81
CA TRP A 270 6.18 11.03 -5.65
C TRP A 270 5.43 9.99 -4.83
N GLU A 271 4.11 10.03 -4.88
CA GLU A 271 3.27 9.11 -4.13
C GLU A 271 2.29 8.38 -5.06
N TYR A 272 2.25 7.06 -4.93
CA TYR A 272 1.10 6.24 -5.29
C TYR A 272 0.20 6.09 -4.08
N LEU A 273 -1.00 6.69 -4.10
CA LEU A 273 -2.06 6.41 -3.12
C LEU A 273 -2.94 5.28 -3.64
N GLY A 274 -2.98 4.17 -2.90
CA GLY A 274 -3.45 2.88 -3.42
C GLY A 274 -2.32 2.06 -4.05
N GLN A 275 -2.63 0.83 -4.46
CA GLN A 275 -1.62 -0.09 -5.00
C GLN A 275 -1.01 0.45 -6.32
N PRO A 276 0.33 0.52 -6.47
CA PRO A 276 0.97 1.18 -7.62
C PRO A 276 0.58 0.63 -8.99
N ILE A 277 0.16 -0.63 -9.07
CA ILE A 277 -0.23 -1.29 -10.34
C ILE A 277 -1.61 -0.85 -10.83
N VAL A 278 -2.37 -0.12 -10.00
CA VAL A 278 -3.71 0.41 -10.29
C VAL A 278 -3.87 1.88 -9.91
N SER A 279 -2.76 2.58 -9.72
CA SER A 279 -2.75 4.01 -9.42
C SER A 279 -1.69 4.73 -10.25
N ILE A 280 -1.87 6.04 -10.43
CA ILE A 280 -0.96 6.98 -11.08
C ILE A 280 -0.17 7.71 -9.98
N PRO A 281 1.16 7.89 -10.11
CA PRO A 281 1.93 8.59 -9.10
C PRO A 281 1.70 10.10 -9.23
N VAL A 282 1.60 10.80 -8.11
CA VAL A 282 1.47 12.26 -8.06
C VAL A 282 2.69 12.88 -7.36
N PRO A 283 3.25 13.98 -7.88
CA PRO A 283 4.32 14.70 -7.23
C PRO A 283 3.78 15.62 -6.14
N VAL A 284 4.53 15.75 -5.04
CA VAL A 284 4.21 16.58 -3.89
C VAL A 284 5.45 17.33 -3.44
N TRP A 285 5.32 18.64 -3.24
CA TRP A 285 6.42 19.50 -2.78
C TRP A 285 6.11 20.12 -1.43
N VAL A 286 7.03 19.99 -0.46
CA VAL A 286 6.93 20.71 0.82
C VAL A 286 6.78 22.22 0.60
N ARG A 287 7.48 22.77 -0.41
CA ARG A 287 7.43 24.19 -0.76
C ARG A 287 6.03 24.68 -1.16
N ALA A 288 5.12 23.80 -1.60
CA ALA A 288 3.75 24.18 -1.92
C ALA A 288 2.95 24.63 -0.67
N GLY A 289 3.41 24.28 0.54
CA GLY A 289 2.83 24.73 1.81
C GLY A 289 1.48 24.08 2.18
N ALA A 290 0.96 23.21 1.32
CA ALA A 290 -0.25 22.42 1.52
C ALA A 290 -0.29 21.28 0.49
N VAL A 291 -1.18 20.31 0.72
CA VAL A 291 -1.49 19.24 -0.24
C VAL A 291 -2.90 19.44 -0.84
N PRO A 292 -3.14 19.13 -2.12
CA PRO A 292 -4.47 19.16 -2.72
C PRO A 292 -5.47 18.21 -2.02
N PRO A 293 -6.78 18.55 -2.01
CA PRO A 293 -7.81 17.74 -1.35
C PRO A 293 -7.89 16.27 -1.82
N GLY A 294 -7.48 15.97 -3.05
CA GLY A 294 -7.44 14.60 -3.57
C GLY A 294 -6.44 13.69 -2.84
N LEU A 295 -5.43 14.27 -2.17
CA LEU A 295 -4.41 13.54 -1.41
C LEU A 295 -4.73 13.37 0.07
N CYS A 296 -5.46 14.33 0.64
CA CYS A 296 -5.88 14.33 2.04
C CYS A 296 -7.06 15.29 2.22
N SER A 297 -8.12 14.82 2.87
CA SER A 297 -9.28 15.64 3.20
C SER A 297 -9.91 15.14 4.50
N PRO A 298 -10.90 15.86 5.09
CA PRO A 298 -11.63 15.32 6.24
C PRO A 298 -12.36 13.99 5.98
N SER A 299 -12.49 13.56 4.71
CA SER A 299 -13.15 12.31 4.30
C SER A 299 -12.18 11.26 3.75
N GLY A 300 -10.86 11.45 3.89
CA GLY A 300 -9.87 10.58 3.26
C GLY A 300 -9.29 11.13 1.95
N SER A 301 -8.42 10.33 1.33
CA SER A 301 -7.91 10.57 -0.02
C SER A 301 -8.84 9.99 -1.09
N GLU A 302 -9.39 10.87 -1.91
CA GLU A 302 -10.23 10.49 -3.05
C GLU A 302 -9.43 9.69 -4.11
N LEU A 303 -8.15 10.00 -4.31
CA LEU A 303 -7.27 9.21 -5.17
C LEU A 303 -7.10 7.78 -4.65
N CYS A 304 -6.88 7.63 -3.34
CA CYS A 304 -6.71 6.32 -2.71
C CYS A 304 -7.99 5.48 -2.84
N ASP A 305 -9.16 6.09 -2.60
CA ASP A 305 -10.45 5.41 -2.71
C ASP A 305 -10.70 4.89 -4.13
N LEU A 306 -10.48 5.73 -5.15
CA LEU A 306 -10.64 5.33 -6.56
C LEU A 306 -9.62 4.25 -6.98
N ALA A 307 -8.37 4.34 -6.54
CA ALA A 307 -7.38 3.30 -6.78
C ALA A 307 -7.77 1.96 -6.12
N ASN A 308 -8.34 2.00 -4.91
CA ASN A 308 -8.87 0.82 -4.23
C ASN A 308 -10.10 0.23 -4.95
N GLU A 309 -10.94 1.07 -5.58
CA GLU A 309 -11.98 0.59 -6.50
C GLU A 309 -11.35 -0.20 -7.66
N PHE A 310 -10.34 0.33 -8.34
CA PHE A 310 -9.66 -0.37 -9.44
C PHE A 310 -8.97 -1.66 -9.00
N LYS A 311 -8.34 -1.67 -7.83
CA LYS A 311 -7.76 -2.87 -7.21
C LYS A 311 -8.80 -4.00 -7.09
N SER A 312 -10.03 -3.66 -6.70
CA SER A 312 -11.11 -4.65 -6.55
C SER A 312 -11.52 -5.31 -7.88
N LEU A 313 -11.22 -4.66 -9.02
CA LEU A 313 -11.55 -5.16 -10.35
C LEU A 313 -10.52 -6.14 -10.88
N ILE A 314 -9.24 -5.90 -10.57
CA ILE A 314 -8.14 -6.71 -11.08
C ILE A 314 -7.88 -7.95 -10.22
N TYR A 315 -8.21 -7.92 -8.93
CA TYR A 315 -8.01 -9.07 -8.03
C TYR A 315 -9.22 -9.99 -8.02
N VAL A 316 -9.11 -11.13 -8.70
CA VAL A 316 -10.18 -12.15 -8.76
C VAL A 316 -10.33 -12.92 -7.44
N MET A 317 -9.26 -12.95 -6.63
CA MET A 317 -9.23 -13.39 -5.24
C MET A 317 -7.98 -12.78 -4.57
N PRO A 318 -7.83 -12.83 -3.23
CA PRO A 318 -6.60 -12.36 -2.60
C PRO A 318 -5.37 -12.98 -3.26
N TRP A 319 -4.37 -12.15 -3.55
CA TRP A 319 -3.10 -12.54 -4.19
C TRP A 319 -3.21 -13.05 -5.63
N ALA A 320 -4.36 -12.95 -6.30
CA ALA A 320 -4.50 -13.39 -7.69
C ALA A 320 -5.06 -12.26 -8.56
N ILE A 321 -4.26 -11.82 -9.52
CA ILE A 321 -4.57 -10.69 -10.40
C ILE A 321 -4.86 -11.17 -11.83
N ASP A 322 -5.90 -10.60 -12.44
CA ASP A 322 -6.22 -10.77 -13.86
C ASP A 322 -5.39 -9.78 -14.70
N THR A 323 -4.45 -10.32 -15.46
CA THR A 323 -3.49 -9.52 -16.23
C THR A 323 -4.10 -8.88 -17.47
N TYR A 324 -5.24 -9.35 -17.98
CA TYR A 324 -5.96 -8.71 -19.08
C TYR A 324 -6.57 -7.40 -18.63
N ILE A 325 -7.30 -7.43 -17.51
CA ILE A 325 -7.90 -6.22 -16.92
C ILE A 325 -6.80 -5.23 -16.54
N LEU A 326 -5.72 -5.74 -15.96
CA LEU A 326 -4.59 -4.90 -15.61
C LEU A 326 -3.96 -4.23 -16.85
N SER A 327 -3.73 -4.98 -17.92
CA SER A 327 -3.14 -4.43 -19.15
C SER A 327 -3.98 -3.30 -19.73
N ASP A 328 -5.31 -3.45 -19.74
CA ASP A 328 -6.22 -2.38 -20.19
C ASP A 328 -6.09 -1.14 -19.30
N LEU A 329 -6.08 -1.33 -17.98
CA LEU A 329 -5.98 -0.23 -17.01
C LEU A 329 -4.67 0.56 -17.17
N LEU A 330 -3.54 -0.14 -17.28
CA LEU A 330 -2.23 0.49 -17.50
C LEU A 330 -2.19 1.26 -18.82
N ALA A 331 -2.84 0.76 -19.87
CA ALA A 331 -2.94 1.48 -21.14
C ALA A 331 -3.72 2.80 -21.00
N PHE A 332 -4.77 2.83 -20.17
CA PHE A 332 -5.50 4.08 -19.90
C PHE A 332 -4.69 5.08 -19.07
N PHE A 333 -3.85 4.61 -18.15
CA PHE A 333 -3.01 5.49 -17.33
C PHE A 333 -1.83 6.07 -18.10
N HIS A 334 -1.27 5.32 -19.05
CA HIS A 334 0.03 5.59 -19.67
C HIS A 334 0.23 7.06 -20.09
N THR A 335 -0.71 7.65 -20.84
CA THR A 335 -0.56 9.05 -21.28
C THR A 335 -0.52 10.02 -20.10
N CYS A 336 -1.43 9.87 -19.13
CA CYS A 336 -1.50 10.77 -17.97
C CYS A 336 -0.24 10.68 -17.11
N GLU A 337 0.27 9.47 -16.87
CA GLU A 337 1.51 9.24 -16.12
C GLU A 337 2.72 9.87 -16.79
N ARG A 338 2.83 9.72 -18.11
CA ARG A 338 3.95 10.25 -18.89
C ARG A 338 3.92 11.77 -18.97
N ASP A 339 2.75 12.36 -19.14
CA ASP A 339 2.59 13.82 -19.16
C ASP A 339 3.03 14.42 -17.82
N ILE A 340 2.53 13.88 -16.69
CA ILE A 340 2.91 14.35 -15.35
C ILE A 340 4.42 14.14 -15.10
N TYR A 341 4.94 12.95 -15.40
CA TYR A 341 6.35 12.64 -15.19
C TYR A 341 7.27 13.58 -15.96
N HIS A 342 7.01 13.79 -17.26
CA HIS A 342 7.85 14.64 -18.09
C HIS A 342 7.72 16.13 -17.74
N GLU A 343 6.55 16.59 -17.31
CA GLU A 343 6.39 17.96 -16.81
C GLU A 343 7.23 18.19 -15.55
N VAL A 344 7.21 17.25 -14.61
CA VAL A 344 8.06 17.32 -13.42
C VAL A 344 9.54 17.22 -13.79
N GLU A 345 9.92 16.23 -14.59
CA GLU A 345 11.30 16.04 -15.04
C GLU A 345 11.86 17.28 -15.72
N TRP A 346 11.05 18.00 -16.50
CA TRP A 346 11.44 19.26 -17.12
C TRP A 346 11.91 20.28 -16.07
N TYR A 347 11.21 20.45 -14.95
CA TYR A 347 11.64 21.37 -13.87
C TYR A 347 13.01 21.02 -13.26
N TYR A 348 13.41 19.75 -13.30
CA TYR A 348 14.66 19.27 -12.70
C TYR A 348 15.84 19.17 -13.66
N THR A 349 15.62 19.29 -14.97
CA THR A 349 16.65 19.02 -16.00
C THR A 349 16.91 20.19 -16.93
N ALA A 350 15.85 20.81 -17.44
CA ALA A 350 15.91 21.84 -18.49
C ALA A 350 15.00 23.05 -18.18
N GLY A 351 14.46 23.09 -16.98
CA GLY A 351 13.33 23.89 -16.55
C GLY A 351 13.56 25.41 -16.56
N PRO A 352 12.65 26.17 -15.93
CA PRO A 352 12.76 27.62 -15.88
C PRO A 352 14.08 28.07 -15.23
N SER A 353 14.49 29.30 -15.51
CA SER A 353 15.70 29.88 -14.88
C SER A 353 15.61 29.93 -13.36
N GLU A 354 14.39 29.96 -12.82
CA GLU A 354 14.09 29.90 -11.39
C GLU A 354 13.01 28.86 -11.15
N PHE A 355 13.20 27.99 -10.16
CA PHE A 355 12.20 26.99 -9.78
C PHE A 355 10.94 27.67 -9.22
N PRO A 356 9.73 27.15 -9.49
CA PRO A 356 8.50 27.85 -9.11
C PRO A 356 8.42 28.16 -7.61
N ASP A 357 7.77 29.28 -7.30
CA ASP A 357 7.54 29.69 -5.92
C ASP A 357 6.45 28.83 -5.23
N SER A 358 6.19 29.08 -3.95
CA SER A 358 5.21 28.31 -3.16
C SER A 358 3.80 28.32 -3.78
N SER A 359 3.34 29.48 -4.25
CA SER A 359 2.01 29.66 -4.82
C SER A 359 1.87 29.03 -6.20
N GLU A 360 2.94 29.12 -7.00
CA GLU A 360 3.01 28.49 -8.32
C GLU A 360 3.04 26.97 -8.17
N LEU A 361 3.86 26.42 -7.27
CA LEU A 361 3.91 24.99 -6.98
C LEU A 361 2.57 24.45 -6.46
N ALA A 362 1.92 25.17 -5.55
CA ALA A 362 0.59 24.77 -5.07
C ALA A 362 -0.43 24.67 -6.21
N THR A 363 -0.33 25.56 -7.20
CA THR A 363 -1.18 25.54 -8.40
C THR A 363 -0.83 24.37 -9.33
N ILE A 364 0.47 24.12 -9.56
CA ILE A 364 0.97 23.01 -10.37
C ILE A 364 0.54 21.66 -9.75
N GLU A 365 0.80 21.47 -8.46
CA GLU A 365 0.43 20.27 -7.71
C GLU A 365 -1.08 20.04 -7.74
N TYR A 366 -1.88 21.09 -7.50
CA TYR A 366 -3.33 21.02 -7.60
C TYR A 366 -3.81 20.59 -8.99
N ASN A 367 -3.22 21.13 -10.06
CA ASN A 367 -3.59 20.78 -11.43
C ASN A 367 -3.24 19.33 -11.76
N MET A 368 -2.03 18.86 -11.38
CA MET A 368 -1.60 17.47 -11.59
C MET A 368 -2.51 16.48 -10.84
N VAL A 369 -2.83 16.75 -9.57
CA VAL A 369 -3.75 15.90 -8.79
C VAL A 369 -5.15 15.85 -9.43
N ASN A 370 -5.68 16.99 -9.89
CA ASN A 370 -6.98 17.02 -10.54
C ASN A 370 -6.97 16.36 -11.93
N GLN A 371 -5.85 16.39 -12.65
CA GLN A 371 -5.69 15.64 -13.90
C GLN A 371 -5.78 14.13 -13.65
N VAL A 372 -5.14 13.64 -12.58
CA VAL A 372 -5.24 12.23 -12.18
C VAL A 372 -6.66 11.86 -11.76
N LEU A 373 -7.33 12.68 -10.93
CA LEU A 373 -8.72 12.45 -10.53
C LEU A 373 -9.65 12.40 -11.76
N ALA A 374 -9.51 13.35 -12.68
CA ALA A 374 -10.31 13.37 -13.91
C ALA A 374 -10.09 12.09 -14.74
N LYS A 375 -8.83 11.61 -14.84
CA LYS A 375 -8.50 10.36 -15.52
C LYS A 375 -9.13 9.14 -14.83
N TYR A 376 -9.10 9.08 -13.50
CA TYR A 376 -9.75 8.01 -12.76
C TYR A 376 -11.27 8.01 -12.96
N TYR A 377 -11.91 9.18 -12.97
CA TYR A 377 -13.34 9.28 -13.24
C TYR A 377 -13.72 8.84 -14.65
N GLU A 378 -12.91 9.19 -15.65
CA GLU A 378 -13.07 8.71 -17.02
C GLU A 378 -13.00 7.18 -17.10
N ILE A 379 -11.96 6.58 -16.51
CA ILE A 379 -11.75 5.13 -16.49
C ILE A 379 -12.90 4.43 -15.78
N ARG A 380 -13.31 4.95 -14.62
CA ARG A 380 -14.46 4.43 -13.87
C ARG A 380 -15.73 4.44 -14.73
N ALA A 381 -16.00 5.53 -15.46
CA ALA A 381 -17.15 5.63 -16.34
C ALA A 381 -17.09 4.61 -17.49
N LEU A 382 -15.91 4.39 -18.08
CA LEU A 382 -15.69 3.37 -19.11
C LEU A 382 -15.94 1.96 -18.57
N LEU A 383 -15.40 1.64 -17.40
CA LEU A 383 -15.58 0.33 -16.76
C LEU A 383 -17.06 0.05 -16.42
N VAL A 384 -17.79 1.06 -15.94
CA VAL A 384 -19.24 0.99 -15.73
C VAL A 384 -19.96 0.70 -17.06
N HIS A 385 -19.59 1.38 -18.13
CA HIS A 385 -20.22 1.25 -19.45
C HIS A 385 -19.94 -0.09 -20.14
N GLU A 386 -18.67 -0.51 -20.18
CA GLU A 386 -18.22 -1.69 -20.94
C GLU A 386 -18.49 -3.01 -20.20
N ARG A 387 -18.41 -3.01 -18.87
CA ARG A 387 -18.50 -4.24 -18.06
C ARG A 387 -19.81 -4.37 -17.30
N GLY A 388 -20.76 -3.46 -17.50
CA GLY A 388 -22.06 -3.48 -16.82
C GLY A 388 -21.93 -3.36 -15.30
N TYR A 389 -20.92 -2.63 -14.82
CA TYR A 389 -20.70 -2.36 -13.41
C TYR A 389 -21.79 -1.40 -12.91
N ASP A 390 -22.96 -1.96 -12.60
CA ASP A 390 -24.09 -1.20 -12.07
C ASP A 390 -23.80 -0.86 -10.59
N ILE A 391 -23.15 0.29 -10.36
CA ILE A 391 -23.06 0.89 -9.03
C ILE A 391 -24.47 1.43 -8.72
N PRO A 392 -25.24 0.76 -7.86
CA PRO A 392 -26.62 1.14 -7.67
C PRO A 392 -26.69 2.50 -6.98
N SER A 393 -27.75 3.28 -7.23
CA SER A 393 -28.01 4.52 -6.49
C SER A 393 -28.36 4.28 -5.02
N GLN A 394 -28.75 3.05 -4.66
CA GLN A 394 -29.09 2.64 -3.31
C GLN A 394 -28.56 1.25 -3.02
N ALA A 395 -28.16 0.99 -1.77
CA ALA A 395 -27.71 -0.32 -1.40
C ALA A 395 -28.86 -1.34 -1.49
N ARG A 396 -28.56 -2.57 -1.90
CA ARG A 396 -29.51 -3.69 -1.90
C ARG A 396 -28.78 -4.99 -1.64
N ILE A 397 -29.53 -6.00 -1.20
CA ILE A 397 -29.01 -7.37 -1.01
C ILE A 397 -29.87 -8.39 -1.73
N VAL A 398 -29.22 -9.38 -2.30
CA VAL A 398 -29.86 -10.52 -2.96
C VAL A 398 -29.21 -11.79 -2.43
N VAL A 399 -30.03 -12.75 -2.01
CA VAL A 399 -29.57 -14.07 -1.61
C VAL A 399 -30.02 -15.05 -2.70
N ARG A 400 -29.10 -15.87 -3.22
CA ARG A 400 -29.36 -16.86 -4.27
C ARG A 400 -28.82 -18.24 -3.86
N PRO A 401 -29.53 -19.34 -4.13
CA PRO A 401 -30.92 -19.39 -4.57
C PRO A 401 -31.86 -18.90 -3.46
N ASN A 402 -33.04 -18.40 -3.85
CA ASN A 402 -34.13 -18.08 -2.94
C ASN A 402 -35.44 -18.60 -3.55
N PRO A 403 -35.99 -19.73 -3.08
CA PRO A 403 -35.67 -20.39 -1.81
C PRO A 403 -34.27 -21.04 -1.75
N PHE A 404 -33.65 -20.95 -0.57
CA PHE A 404 -32.27 -21.33 -0.27
C PHE A 404 -32.20 -22.73 0.35
N ASN A 405 -31.30 -23.61 -0.10
CA ASN A 405 -31.18 -25.01 0.36
C ASN A 405 -29.73 -25.40 0.72
N GLY A 406 -29.23 -24.89 1.85
CA GLY A 406 -27.95 -25.28 2.43
C GLY A 406 -26.75 -24.45 1.98
N ARG A 407 -26.56 -24.23 0.67
CA ARG A 407 -25.49 -23.38 0.10
C ARG A 407 -26.02 -22.39 -0.91
N GLY A 408 -25.35 -21.24 -1.02
CA GLY A 408 -25.65 -20.23 -2.01
C GLY A 408 -24.73 -19.02 -1.94
N SER A 409 -25.09 -17.95 -2.64
CA SER A 409 -24.41 -16.67 -2.67
C SER A 409 -25.25 -15.56 -2.06
N LEU A 410 -24.57 -14.66 -1.37
CA LEU A 410 -25.07 -13.37 -0.93
C LEU A 410 -24.44 -12.30 -1.82
N GLU A 411 -25.26 -11.61 -2.59
CA GLU A 411 -24.89 -10.46 -3.40
C GLU A 411 -25.25 -9.18 -2.62
N VAL A 412 -24.26 -8.37 -2.27
CA VAL A 412 -24.42 -7.05 -1.65
C VAL A 412 -24.07 -6.00 -2.71
N PHE A 413 -25.06 -5.19 -3.09
CA PHE A 413 -24.84 -4.08 -4.00
C PHE A 413 -24.76 -2.79 -3.18
N SER A 414 -23.72 -2.00 -3.37
CA SER A 414 -23.48 -0.78 -2.59
C SER A 414 -23.19 0.43 -3.48
N PRO A 415 -23.72 1.63 -3.18
CA PRO A 415 -23.35 2.87 -3.87
C PRO A 415 -21.93 3.33 -3.52
N LYS A 416 -21.37 2.86 -2.40
CA LYS A 416 -20.10 3.33 -1.83
C LYS A 416 -19.32 2.20 -1.14
N ALA A 417 -18.03 2.37 -0.97
CA ALA A 417 -17.22 1.46 -0.17
C ALA A 417 -17.63 1.52 1.32
N GLY A 418 -17.30 0.48 2.07
CA GLY A 418 -17.48 0.49 3.52
C GLY A 418 -17.37 -0.89 4.15
N CYS A 419 -17.71 -0.95 5.43
CA CYS A 419 -17.73 -2.17 6.23
C CYS A 419 -19.17 -2.67 6.37
N ALA A 420 -19.47 -3.86 5.83
CA ALA A 420 -20.81 -4.42 5.78
C ALA A 420 -21.04 -5.57 6.75
N ASP A 421 -22.24 -5.57 7.34
CA ASP A 421 -22.82 -6.67 8.09
C ASP A 421 -24.10 -7.14 7.41
N VAL A 422 -24.28 -8.46 7.29
CA VAL A 422 -25.55 -9.06 6.87
C VAL A 422 -26.04 -10.03 7.92
N VAL A 423 -27.16 -9.67 8.55
CA VAL A 423 -27.75 -10.41 9.68
C VAL A 423 -29.10 -10.97 9.26
N LEU A 424 -29.34 -12.25 9.54
CA LEU A 424 -30.65 -12.88 9.39
C LEU A 424 -31.45 -12.74 10.67
N TYR A 425 -32.68 -12.24 10.53
CA TYR A 425 -33.69 -12.19 11.58
C TYR A 425 -34.81 -13.19 11.29
N ASP A 426 -35.27 -13.90 12.32
CA ASP A 426 -36.48 -14.72 12.23
C ASP A 426 -37.75 -13.85 12.22
N MET A 427 -38.92 -14.47 12.03
CA MET A 427 -40.21 -13.77 12.01
C MET A 427 -40.59 -13.11 13.35
N SER A 428 -39.90 -13.43 14.45
CA SER A 428 -40.07 -12.79 15.75
C SER A 428 -39.09 -11.63 15.98
N GLY A 429 -38.21 -11.34 15.01
CA GLY A 429 -37.21 -10.29 15.09
C GLY A 429 -35.95 -10.69 15.87
N ARG A 430 -35.75 -11.98 16.17
CA ARG A 430 -34.52 -12.46 16.84
C ARG A 430 -33.46 -12.76 15.80
N ILE A 431 -32.20 -12.55 16.18
CA ILE A 431 -31.06 -12.88 15.32
C ILE A 431 -30.98 -14.40 15.18
N ALA A 432 -31.08 -14.88 13.94
CA ALA A 432 -30.98 -16.29 13.59
C ALA A 432 -29.56 -16.66 13.15
N ALA A 433 -28.89 -15.79 12.39
CA ALA A 433 -27.51 -16.01 11.92
C ALA A 433 -26.85 -14.71 11.45
N PHE A 434 -25.52 -14.74 11.33
CA PHE A 434 -24.74 -13.73 10.63
C PHE A 434 -24.24 -14.36 9.32
N LEU A 435 -24.61 -13.77 8.20
CA LEU A 435 -24.15 -14.20 6.87
C LEU A 435 -22.84 -13.50 6.47
N MET A 436 -22.62 -12.30 7.01
CA MET A 436 -21.45 -11.48 6.79
C MET A 436 -21.22 -10.62 8.05
N ARG A 437 -19.97 -10.51 8.50
CA ARG A 437 -19.58 -9.67 9.63
C ARG A 437 -18.40 -8.80 9.28
N SER A 438 -18.56 -7.50 9.46
CA SER A 438 -17.53 -6.47 9.26
C SER A 438 -16.69 -6.70 8.00
N ALA A 439 -17.36 -7.09 6.91
CA ALA A 439 -16.68 -7.40 5.66
C ALA A 439 -16.49 -6.11 4.87
N SER A 440 -15.28 -5.86 4.40
CA SER A 440 -15.03 -4.79 3.45
C SER A 440 -15.82 -5.06 2.17
N ILE A 441 -16.59 -4.06 1.75
CA ILE A 441 -17.35 -4.06 0.50
C ILE A 441 -16.95 -2.85 -0.34
N PHE A 442 -16.98 -3.03 -1.65
CA PHE A 442 -16.69 -2.01 -2.64
C PHE A 442 -18.01 -1.46 -3.24
N PRO A 443 -17.98 -0.29 -3.91
CA PRO A 443 -19.10 0.15 -4.73
C PRO A 443 -19.42 -0.88 -5.82
N GLY A 444 -20.70 -1.06 -6.15
CA GLY A 444 -21.17 -2.10 -7.07
C GLY A 444 -21.49 -3.41 -6.37
N GLN A 445 -21.39 -4.52 -7.10
CA GLN A 445 -21.79 -5.85 -6.64
C GLN A 445 -20.64 -6.57 -5.91
N ASN A 446 -20.89 -6.97 -4.66
CA ASN A 446 -20.02 -7.80 -3.84
C ASN A 446 -20.68 -9.15 -3.67
N SER A 447 -19.94 -10.26 -3.82
CA SER A 447 -20.51 -11.61 -3.71
C SER A 447 -19.77 -12.43 -2.66
N VAL A 448 -20.51 -13.04 -1.73
CA VAL A 448 -19.97 -13.93 -0.70
C VAL A 448 -20.69 -15.26 -0.72
N SER A 449 -19.93 -16.34 -0.71
CA SER A 449 -20.49 -17.69 -0.53
C SER A 449 -20.97 -17.85 0.91
N ILE A 450 -22.21 -18.29 1.08
CA ILE A 450 -22.83 -18.46 2.39
C ILE A 450 -23.38 -19.88 2.57
N THR A 451 -23.41 -20.34 3.82
CA THR A 451 -24.00 -21.63 4.19
C THR A 451 -25.02 -21.45 5.32
N THR A 452 -26.09 -22.24 5.30
CA THR A 452 -27.17 -22.17 6.29
C THR A 452 -27.54 -23.54 6.83
N GLU A 453 -26.63 -24.51 6.82
CA GLU A 453 -26.88 -25.90 7.24
C GLU A 453 -27.50 -25.98 8.66
N ASN A 454 -27.19 -25.01 9.52
CA ASN A 454 -27.67 -24.89 10.89
C ASN A 454 -29.00 -24.12 11.05
N LEU A 455 -29.60 -23.58 9.99
CA LEU A 455 -30.87 -22.84 10.05
C LEU A 455 -32.07 -23.75 9.75
N PRO A 456 -33.16 -23.69 10.55
CA PRO A 456 -34.38 -24.42 10.24
C PRO A 456 -35.09 -23.86 9.00
N SER A 457 -35.89 -24.69 8.32
CA SER A 457 -36.76 -24.24 7.23
C SER A 457 -37.70 -23.14 7.73
N GLY A 458 -37.82 -22.05 6.97
CA GLY A 458 -38.59 -20.90 7.42
C GLY A 458 -38.37 -19.65 6.57
N ILE A 459 -39.06 -18.58 6.93
CA ILE A 459 -38.91 -17.27 6.32
C ILE A 459 -38.07 -16.40 7.27
N TYR A 460 -37.08 -15.72 6.70
CA TYR A 460 -36.17 -14.83 7.39
C TYR A 460 -36.10 -13.48 6.68
N THR A 461 -35.66 -12.46 7.41
CA THR A 461 -35.28 -11.16 6.84
C THR A 461 -33.78 -11.01 6.95
N ALA A 462 -33.09 -10.92 5.81
CA ALA A 462 -31.71 -10.46 5.77
C ALA A 462 -31.70 -8.94 5.87
N CYS A 463 -30.91 -8.38 6.78
CA CYS A 463 -30.69 -6.95 6.91
C CYS A 463 -29.22 -6.64 6.61
N LEU A 464 -28.99 -5.69 5.72
CA LEU A 464 -27.69 -5.11 5.42
C LEU A 464 -27.49 -3.85 6.25
N SER A 465 -26.35 -3.78 6.92
CA SER A 465 -25.80 -2.55 7.45
C SER A 465 -24.45 -2.27 6.80
N ILE A 466 -24.19 -1.00 6.50
CA ILE A 466 -22.89 -0.51 6.01
C ILE A 466 -22.46 0.60 6.97
N ASN A 467 -21.22 0.52 7.49
CA ASN A 467 -20.66 1.45 8.48
C ASN A 467 -21.61 1.63 9.69
N ASN A 468 -22.12 0.51 10.21
CA ASN A 468 -23.07 0.45 11.33
C ASN A 468 -24.44 1.13 11.08
N GLN A 469 -24.73 1.57 9.85
CA GLN A 469 -26.03 2.11 9.49
C GLN A 469 -26.80 1.10 8.64
N LYS A 470 -28.06 0.84 8.99
CA LYS A 470 -28.93 -0.05 8.21
C LYS A 470 -29.19 0.57 6.84
N GLN A 471 -28.95 -0.19 5.78
CA GLN A 471 -29.07 0.27 4.41
C GLN A 471 -30.21 -0.42 3.66
N ALA A 472 -30.32 -1.74 3.78
CA ALA A 472 -31.29 -2.53 2.99
C ALA A 472 -31.79 -3.76 3.74
N ALA A 473 -32.88 -4.35 3.27
CA ALA A 473 -33.35 -5.65 3.75
C ALA A 473 -33.97 -6.46 2.61
N SER A 474 -33.89 -7.78 2.70
CA SER A 474 -34.49 -8.70 1.72
C SER A 474 -35.05 -9.94 2.40
N ARG A 475 -36.13 -10.48 1.84
CA ARG A 475 -36.78 -11.69 2.36
C ARG A 475 -36.04 -12.93 1.86
N VAL A 476 -35.70 -13.82 2.77
CA VAL A 476 -35.01 -15.08 2.48
C VAL A 476 -35.90 -16.24 2.92
N VAL A 477 -36.14 -17.20 2.01
CA VAL A 477 -36.85 -18.44 2.34
C VAL A 477 -35.83 -19.57 2.42
N VAL A 478 -35.72 -20.22 3.57
CA VAL A 478 -34.85 -21.40 3.75
C VAL A 478 -35.71 -22.66 3.66
N VAL A 479 -35.28 -23.61 2.82
CA VAL A 479 -35.92 -24.90 2.61
C VAL A 479 -34.86 -25.98 2.75
N LYS A 480 -35.02 -26.88 3.72
CA LYS A 480 -34.21 -28.09 3.83
C LYS A 480 -34.67 -29.17 2.87
#